data_AF-A0A968VE79-F1
#
_entry.id   AF-A0A968VE79-F1
#
_cell.length_a   1.000
_cell.length_b   1.000
_cell.length_c   1.000
_cell.angle_alpha   90.00
_cell.angle_beta   90.00
_cell.angle_gamma   90.00
#
_symmetry.space_group_name_H-M   'P 1'
#
loop_
_entity.id
_entity.type
_entity.pdbx_description
1 polymer ?
#
loop_
_entity_poly.entity_id
_entity_poly.type
_entity_poly.pdbx_seq_one_letter_code
_entity_poly.pdbx_strand_id
1 'polypeptide(L)'
;MKMKINHELEDELRPEYDFGTMKGSVRGKYVDRYRTGTNVVLLDPDVAEAFPTSDSVNEALRLLMQIAQRQKQDNVLEPASQV
;
A
#
# COMPACT_ATOMS: atom_id res chain seq x y z
N MET A 1 -17.05 35.79 -27.95
CA MET A 1 -17.43 35.96 -26.54
C MET A 1 -16.32 35.37 -25.70
N LYS A 2 -15.50 36.20 -25.04
CA LYS A 2 -14.40 35.72 -24.18
C LYS A 2 -15.01 35.31 -22.84
N MET A 3 -14.91 34.04 -22.49
CA MET A 3 -15.27 33.55 -21.16
C MET A 3 -14.26 34.12 -20.16
N LYS A 4 -14.74 34.98 -19.25
CA LYS A 4 -13.95 35.42 -18.10
C LYS A 4 -13.89 34.24 -17.15
N ILE A 5 -12.70 33.70 -16.94
CA ILE A 5 -12.46 32.73 -15.88
C ILE A 5 -12.47 33.55 -14.59
N ASN A 6 -13.50 33.39 -13.77
CA ASN A 6 -13.59 34.08 -12.48
C ASN A 6 -12.49 33.54 -11.56
N HIS A 7 -11.59 34.43 -11.16
CA HIS A 7 -10.49 34.19 -10.22
C HIS A 7 -10.95 34.25 -8.76
N GLU A 8 -12.16 33.81 -8.46
CA GLU A 8 -12.77 34.02 -7.12
C GLU A 8 -12.32 32.99 -6.08
N LEU A 9 -11.50 32.00 -6.46
CA LEU A 9 -10.93 30.99 -5.56
C LEU A 9 -9.46 31.23 -5.20
N GLU A 10 -8.87 32.35 -5.63
CA GLU A 10 -7.42 32.45 -5.68
C GLU A 10 -6.72 32.75 -4.35
N ASP A 11 -7.40 33.27 -3.34
CA ASP A 11 -6.68 33.72 -2.14
C ASP A 11 -7.52 33.74 -0.85
N GLU A 12 -8.07 32.58 -0.47
CA GLU A 12 -8.57 32.37 0.90
C GLU A 12 -7.43 32.16 1.91
N LEU A 13 -6.19 32.02 1.43
CA LEU A 13 -5.03 31.85 2.29
C LEU A 13 -4.70 33.18 2.98
N ARG A 14 -4.44 33.13 4.29
CA ARG A 14 -3.99 34.33 4.99
C ARG A 14 -2.61 34.73 4.45
N PRO A 15 -2.27 36.04 4.39
CA PRO A 15 -0.99 36.51 3.84
C PRO A 15 0.26 35.90 4.45
N GLU A 16 0.16 35.35 5.66
CA GLU A 16 1.24 34.66 6.36
C GLU A 16 1.51 33.23 5.83
N TYR A 17 0.62 32.67 4.99
CA TYR A 17 0.74 31.35 4.39
C TYR A 17 1.23 31.42 2.94
N ASP A 18 2.36 32.10 2.70
CA ASP A 18 3.05 32.03 1.41
C ASP A 18 4.08 30.88 1.41
N PHE A 19 3.69 29.77 0.79
CA PHE A 19 4.55 28.59 0.66
C PHE A 19 5.83 28.83 -0.16
N GLY A 20 5.91 29.92 -0.95
CA GLY A 20 7.10 30.32 -1.69
C GLY A 20 8.18 30.98 -0.80
N THR A 21 7.78 31.62 0.29
CA THR A 21 8.70 32.28 1.25
C THR A 21 8.99 31.42 2.49
N MET A 22 8.23 30.35 2.71
CA MET A 22 8.48 29.39 3.78
C MET A 22 9.81 28.63 3.59
N LYS A 23 10.80 28.93 4.43
CA LYS A 23 12.07 28.18 4.49
C LYS A 23 11.83 26.76 5.02
N GLY A 24 12.23 25.75 4.26
CA GLY A 24 12.15 24.34 4.65
C GLY A 24 10.92 23.58 4.12
N SER A 25 10.05 24.24 3.35
CA SER A 25 8.96 23.58 2.64
C SER A 25 9.51 22.77 1.45
N VAL A 26 9.34 21.45 1.48
CA VAL A 26 9.76 20.55 0.39
C VAL A 26 8.52 19.91 -0.23
N ARG A 27 8.20 20.27 -1.48
CA ARG A 27 7.12 19.65 -2.24
C ARG A 27 7.40 18.16 -2.37
N GLY A 28 6.46 17.33 -1.94
CA GLY A 28 6.57 15.88 -2.07
C GLY A 28 7.52 15.20 -1.08
N LYS A 29 7.84 15.82 0.07
CA LYS A 29 8.70 15.26 1.13
C LYS A 29 8.40 13.79 1.51
N TYR A 30 7.15 13.36 1.38
CA TYR A 30 6.71 12.00 1.72
C TYR A 30 6.10 11.24 0.54
N VAL A 31 6.21 11.77 -0.69
CA VAL A 31 5.64 11.16 -1.89
C VAL A 31 6.20 9.77 -2.11
N ASP A 32 7.49 9.55 -1.87
CA ASP A 32 8.10 8.24 -2.07
C ASP A 32 7.57 7.22 -1.05
N ARG A 33 7.43 7.60 0.24
CA ARG A 33 6.82 6.72 1.26
C ARG A 33 5.38 6.36 0.95
N TYR A 34 4.62 7.29 0.37
CA TYR A 34 3.26 7.06 -0.05
C TYR A 34 3.19 6.15 -1.30
N ARG A 35 4.10 6.36 -2.26
CA ARG A 35 4.23 5.55 -3.48
C ARG A 35 4.67 4.12 -3.20
N THR A 36 5.40 3.87 -2.11
CA THR A 36 5.70 2.51 -1.66
C THR A 36 4.44 1.70 -1.34
N GLY A 37 3.28 2.37 -1.20
CA GLY A 37 1.96 1.77 -1.26
C GLY A 37 1.76 0.64 -0.25
N THR A 38 1.31 0.96 0.96
CA THR A 38 0.86 -0.09 1.87
C THR A 38 -0.47 -0.63 1.35
N ASN A 39 -0.50 -1.88 0.87
CA ASN A 39 -1.76 -2.55 0.57
C ASN A 39 -2.44 -2.91 1.91
N VAL A 40 -3.43 -2.12 2.32
CA VAL A 40 -4.19 -2.35 3.55
C VAL A 40 -5.30 -3.35 3.26
N VAL A 41 -5.26 -4.48 3.95
CA VAL A 41 -6.29 -5.53 3.87
C VAL A 41 -7.05 -5.55 5.19
N LEU A 42 -8.38 -5.50 5.12
CA LEU A 42 -9.24 -5.68 6.28
C LEU A 42 -9.33 -7.18 6.61
N LEU A 43 -9.02 -7.55 7.84
CA LEU A 43 -9.24 -8.89 8.35
C LEU A 43 -10.62 -8.98 9.01
N ASP A 44 -11.21 -10.17 8.96
CA ASP A 44 -12.41 -10.46 9.74
C ASP A 44 -12.09 -10.40 11.25
N PRO A 45 -13.08 -10.08 12.11
CA PRO A 45 -12.83 -9.82 13.54
C PRO A 45 -12.20 -10.98 14.30
N ASP A 46 -12.60 -12.21 13.99
CA ASP A 46 -12.06 -13.44 14.57
C ASP A 46 -10.60 -13.68 14.17
N VAL A 47 -10.25 -13.41 12.91
CA VAL A 47 -8.87 -13.50 12.41
C VAL A 47 -8.01 -12.42 13.05
N ALA A 48 -8.53 -11.21 13.21
CA ALA A 48 -7.82 -10.12 13.89
C ALA A 48 -7.59 -10.41 15.39
N GLU A 49 -8.52 -11.08 16.05
CA GLU A 49 -8.37 -11.52 17.44
C GLU A 49 -7.27 -12.59 17.58
N ALA A 50 -7.22 -13.54 16.64
CA ALA A 50 -6.21 -14.58 16.61
C ALA A 50 -4.80 -14.06 16.26
N PHE A 51 -4.71 -12.98 15.46
CA PHE A 51 -3.44 -12.39 15.02
C PHE A 51 -3.37 -10.89 15.35
N PRO A 52 -2.91 -10.53 16.57
CA PRO A 52 -2.90 -9.13 17.02
C PRO A 52 -1.90 -8.22 16.28
N THR A 53 -0.96 -8.77 15.50
CA THR A 53 0.09 -7.99 14.83
C THR A 53 0.21 -8.38 13.35
N SER A 54 0.63 -7.42 12.50
CA SER A 54 0.90 -7.69 11.09
C SER A 54 2.01 -8.72 10.89
N ASP A 55 2.98 -8.78 11.81
CA ASP A 55 4.10 -9.71 11.72
C ASP A 55 3.63 -11.16 11.90
N SER A 56 2.73 -11.45 12.85
CA SER A 56 2.22 -12.80 13.05
C SER A 56 1.35 -13.28 11.88
N VAL A 57 0.53 -12.39 11.28
CA VAL A 57 -0.22 -12.68 10.05
C VAL A 57 0.75 -13.03 8.92
N ASN A 58 1.76 -12.19 8.69
CA ASN A 58 2.70 -12.35 7.59
C ASN A 58 3.55 -13.62 7.73
N GLU A 59 3.98 -13.97 8.94
CA GLU A 59 4.68 -15.23 9.20
C GLU A 59 3.82 -16.45 8.89
N ALA A 60 2.56 -16.47 9.34
CA ALA A 60 1.63 -17.55 9.05
C ALA A 60 1.38 -17.72 7.54
N LEU A 61 1.15 -16.63 6.82
CA LEU A 61 0.95 -16.66 5.37
C LEU A 61 2.20 -17.14 4.62
N ARG A 62 3.41 -16.75 5.06
CA ARG A 62 4.66 -17.23 4.47
C ARG A 62 4.84 -18.73 4.67
N LEU A 63 4.48 -19.28 5.83
CA LEU A 63 4.50 -20.72 6.08
C LEU A 63 3.55 -21.46 5.13
N LEU A 64 2.34 -20.94 4.94
CA LEU A 64 1.39 -21.51 3.96
C LEU A 64 1.94 -21.48 2.54
N MET A 65 2.61 -20.40 2.13
CA MET A 65 3.27 -20.32 0.82
C MET A 65 4.36 -21.40 0.67
N GLN A 66 5.15 -21.66 1.71
CA GLN A 66 6.19 -22.71 1.66
C GLN A 66 5.59 -24.11 1.53
N ILE A 67 4.50 -24.40 2.25
CA ILE A 67 3.79 -25.67 2.16
C ILE A 67 3.23 -25.86 0.74
N ALA A 68 2.56 -24.84 0.20
CA ALA A 68 2.02 -24.88 -1.16
C ALA A 68 3.10 -25.08 -2.23
N GLN A 69 4.29 -24.46 -2.04
CA GLN A 69 5.42 -24.66 -2.95
C GLN A 69 5.94 -26.11 -2.94
N ARG A 70 6.04 -26.73 -1.76
CA ARG A 70 6.45 -28.14 -1.63
C ARG A 70 5.46 -29.09 -2.30
N GLN A 71 4.16 -28.92 -2.03
CA GLN A 71 3.12 -29.71 -2.69
C GLN A 71 3.16 -29.59 -4.22
N LYS A 72 3.47 -28.41 -4.75
CA LYS A 72 3.63 -28.20 -6.19
C LYS A 72 4.84 -28.96 -6.75
N GLN A 73 5.93 -29.08 -5.98
CA GLN A 73 7.12 -29.84 -6.39
C GLN A 73 6.88 -31.35 -6.34
N ASP A 74 6.17 -31.83 -5.33
CA ASP A 74 5.82 -33.25 -5.19
C ASP A 74 4.91 -33.72 -6.35
N ASN A 75 3.95 -32.89 -6.78
CA ASN A 75 3.08 -33.18 -7.92
C ASN A 75 3.79 -33.17 -9.30
N VAL A 76 5.06 -32.74 -9.39
CA VAL A 76 5.82 -32.75 -10.65
C VAL A 76 6.60 -34.06 -10.83
N LEU A 77 6.72 -34.90 -9.79
CA LEU A 77 7.54 -36.12 -9.80
C LEU A 77 6.76 -37.42 -10.06
N GLU A 78 5.43 -37.39 -10.13
CA GLU A 78 4.61 -38.48 -10.71
C GLU A 78 3.67 -37.87 -11.75
N PRO A 79 3.85 -38.10 -13.08
CA PRO A 79 3.79 -39.43 -13.69
C PRO A 79 4.74 -39.62 -14.90
N ALA A 80 5.75 -40.49 -14.77
CA ALA A 80 6.50 -40.99 -15.94
C ALA A 80 6.96 -42.44 -15.71
N SER A 81 6.07 -43.32 -15.29
CA SER A 81 6.24 -44.78 -15.39
C SER A 81 4.91 -45.47 -15.14
N GLN A 82 4.02 -45.40 -16.13
CA GLN A 82 2.95 -46.37 -16.37
C GLN A 82 2.24 -45.99 -17.67
N VAL A 83 2.78 -46.44 -18.82
CA VAL A 83 2.16 -47.30 -19.86
C VAL A 83 3.29 -47.91 -20.66
#